data_AF-A0A9W7CMG9-F1
#
_entry.id   AF-A0A9W7CMG9-F1
#
_cell.length_a   1.000
_cell.length_b   1.000
_cell.length_c   1.000
_cell.angle_alpha   90.00
_cell.angle_beta   90.00
_cell.angle_gamma   90.00
#
_symmetry.space_group_name_H-M   'P 1'
#
loop_
_entity.id
_entity.type
_entity.pdbx_description
1 polymer ?
#
loop_
_entity_poly.entity_id
_entity_poly.type
_entity_poly.pdbx_seq_one_letter_code
_entity_poly.pdbx_strand_id
1 'polypeptide(L)'
;MYTTHTIHKNLNPLYPDPGYTSIGDDYKDPDRVLPGRWKEKQFQTNQYPKNAHDGYFIKLTYPGSDGTKNDPYVELAEPYFQTQPPDKRKLGFGTKDANKRGEFTSTRATERYRDLLTQEQQLMDKCRDKDHEKRLVAKWDKQVRKSPTDPVGKPLMEARHLYDIGRTLVTPYNPYGTKDTYYTYPKHAAIDPKNKGKDPIRRMGPYKTMSQDIGEMAWSYEYKKPEHGQAHYVDKFYDRGHLEVSGF
;
A
#
# COMPACT_ATOMS: atom_id res chain seq x y z
N MET A 1 -127.21 -47.04 -4.14
CA MET A 1 -127.79 -46.14 -3.12
C MET A 1 -126.63 -45.59 -2.31
N TYR A 2 -126.21 -44.37 -2.63
CA TYR A 2 -125.10 -43.68 -1.99
C TYR A 2 -125.63 -42.87 -0.81
N THR A 3 -125.03 -43.03 0.36
CA THR A 3 -125.04 -42.02 1.42
C THR A 3 -123.65 -42.01 2.07
N THR A 4 -122.88 -40.96 1.82
CA THR A 4 -121.66 -40.63 2.55
C THR A 4 -121.78 -39.19 3.03
N HIS A 5 -122.10 -39.04 4.32
CA HIS A 5 -122.10 -37.76 5.00
C HIS A 5 -120.66 -37.32 5.29
N THR A 6 -120.16 -36.33 4.54
CA THR A 6 -119.12 -35.42 5.01
C THR A 6 -119.47 -34.00 4.57
N ILE A 7 -119.85 -33.16 5.53
CA ILE A 7 -120.19 -31.76 5.33
C ILE A 7 -118.87 -30.98 5.23
N HIS A 8 -118.58 -30.44 4.04
CA HIS A 8 -117.41 -29.60 3.80
C HIS A 8 -117.65 -28.20 4.40
N LYS A 9 -116.66 -27.67 5.16
CA LYS A 9 -116.73 -26.46 6.01
C LYS A 9 -116.94 -25.11 5.27
N ASN A 10 -117.23 -25.15 3.97
CA ASN A 10 -117.31 -23.95 3.12
C ASN A 10 -118.75 -23.58 2.71
N LEU A 11 -119.76 -24.19 3.33
CA LEU A 11 -121.18 -23.89 3.09
C LEU A 11 -121.87 -23.52 4.41
N ASN A 12 -121.29 -22.57 5.16
CA ASN A 12 -122.00 -21.94 6.26
C ASN A 12 -122.60 -20.61 5.77
N PRO A 13 -123.93 -20.50 5.59
CA PRO A 13 -124.57 -19.32 5.00
C PRO A 13 -124.60 -18.08 5.92
N LEU A 14 -123.90 -18.10 7.06
CA LEU A 14 -123.82 -17.02 8.04
C LEU A 14 -122.51 -16.19 8.00
N TYR A 15 -121.59 -16.47 7.05
CA TYR A 15 -120.40 -15.64 6.84
C TYR A 15 -120.42 -15.00 5.44
N PRO A 16 -120.19 -13.67 5.30
CA PRO A 16 -120.48 -12.98 4.04
C PRO A 16 -119.51 -13.25 2.88
N ASP A 17 -118.34 -13.86 3.10
CA ASP A 17 -117.38 -14.16 2.01
C ASP A 17 -116.51 -15.41 2.32
N PRO A 18 -116.59 -16.50 1.53
CA PRO A 18 -115.67 -17.63 1.64
C PRO A 18 -114.41 -17.35 0.78
N GLY A 19 -113.51 -16.49 1.27
CA GLY A 19 -112.25 -16.16 0.59
C GLY A 19 -111.10 -17.13 0.90
N TYR A 20 -110.27 -17.43 -0.10
CA TYR A 20 -109.01 -18.19 0.06
C TYR A 20 -107.98 -17.34 0.80
N THR A 21 -107.37 -17.85 1.88
CA THR A 21 -106.42 -17.10 2.75
C THR A 21 -105.05 -16.80 2.12
N SER A 22 -104.80 -17.21 0.89
CA SER A 22 -103.46 -17.14 0.27
C SER A 22 -103.45 -16.73 -1.20
N ILE A 23 -104.56 -16.22 -1.74
CA ILE A 23 -104.63 -15.76 -3.13
C ILE A 23 -104.87 -14.25 -3.11
N GLY A 24 -103.80 -13.47 -3.34
CA GLY A 24 -103.84 -12.01 -3.46
C GLY A 24 -102.90 -11.23 -2.54
N ASP A 25 -102.32 -11.87 -1.52
CA ASP A 25 -101.29 -11.26 -0.66
C ASP A 25 -99.88 -11.57 -1.19
N ASP A 26 -99.07 -10.54 -1.37
CA ASP A 26 -97.66 -10.68 -1.74
C ASP A 26 -96.92 -11.49 -0.66
N TYR A 27 -96.18 -12.52 -1.08
CA TYR A 27 -95.33 -13.31 -0.19
C TYR A 27 -94.16 -12.45 0.30
N LYS A 28 -94.34 -11.77 1.43
CA LYS A 28 -93.26 -11.03 2.10
C LYS A 28 -92.46 -12.02 2.94
N ASP A 29 -91.27 -12.38 2.50
CA ASP A 29 -90.30 -13.06 3.37
C ASP A 29 -90.17 -12.20 4.64
N PRO A 30 -90.40 -12.76 5.85
CA PRO A 30 -90.24 -11.98 7.08
C PRO A 30 -88.81 -11.47 7.08
N ASP A 31 -88.63 -10.15 7.19
CA ASP A 31 -87.32 -9.49 7.21
C ASP A 31 -86.39 -10.30 8.13
N ARG A 32 -85.52 -11.13 7.54
CA ARG A 32 -84.60 -11.96 8.31
C ARG A 32 -83.60 -10.99 8.92
N VAL A 33 -83.87 -10.57 10.16
CA VAL A 33 -82.99 -9.71 10.92
C VAL A 33 -81.72 -10.50 11.25
N LEU A 34 -80.73 -10.36 10.37
CA LEU A 34 -79.42 -10.96 10.56
C LEU A 34 -78.73 -10.32 11.78
N PRO A 35 -77.97 -11.09 12.58
CA PRO A 35 -77.22 -10.54 13.72
C PRO A 35 -76.28 -9.40 13.27
N GLY A 36 -76.19 -8.33 14.07
CA GLY A 36 -75.41 -7.12 13.74
C GLY A 36 -73.95 -7.39 13.35
N ARG A 37 -73.33 -8.42 13.93
CA ARG A 37 -71.97 -8.88 13.61
C ARG A 37 -71.70 -9.20 12.13
N TRP A 38 -72.76 -9.40 11.33
CA TRP A 38 -72.66 -9.65 9.87
C TRP A 38 -72.61 -8.37 9.04
N LYS A 39 -72.98 -7.23 9.62
CA LYS A 39 -72.94 -5.90 9.00
C LYS A 39 -71.88 -4.99 9.62
N GLU A 40 -71.26 -5.40 10.72
CA GLU A 40 -70.27 -4.61 11.45
C GLU A 40 -68.84 -4.79 10.90
N LYS A 41 -68.02 -3.74 11.08
CA LYS A 41 -66.61 -3.74 10.67
C LYS A 41 -65.80 -4.67 11.57
N GLN A 42 -65.07 -5.61 10.96
CA GLN A 42 -64.22 -6.56 11.67
C GLN A 42 -62.96 -5.89 12.24
N PHE A 43 -62.31 -6.53 13.22
CA PHE A 43 -61.04 -6.08 13.76
C PHE A 43 -59.98 -5.98 12.67
N GLN A 44 -59.30 -4.83 12.62
CA GLN A 44 -58.23 -4.62 11.67
C GLN A 44 -56.95 -5.26 12.21
N THR A 45 -56.39 -6.19 11.44
CA THR A 45 -55.08 -6.77 11.69
C THR A 45 -54.04 -6.10 10.80
N ASN A 46 -52.91 -5.70 11.38
CA ASN A 46 -51.82 -5.11 10.60
C ASN A 46 -51.10 -6.24 9.84
N GLN A 47 -51.02 -6.11 8.52
CA GLN A 47 -50.19 -6.98 7.70
C GLN A 47 -48.72 -6.57 7.86
N TYR A 48 -47.79 -7.54 7.93
CA TYR A 48 -46.36 -7.25 7.97
C TYR A 48 -45.82 -7.06 6.54
N PRO A 49 -45.53 -5.82 6.10
CA PRO A 49 -44.95 -5.59 4.78
C PRO A 49 -43.51 -6.14 4.74
N LYS A 50 -43.18 -6.90 3.68
CA LYS A 50 -41.88 -7.58 3.54
C LYS A 50 -40.65 -6.65 3.47
N ASN A 51 -40.83 -5.36 3.22
CA ASN A 51 -39.73 -4.40 2.98
C ASN A 51 -40.03 -2.96 3.47
N ALA A 52 -41.02 -2.75 4.34
CA ALA A 52 -41.18 -1.42 4.93
C ALA A 52 -40.35 -1.33 6.21
N HIS A 53 -39.85 -0.13 6.50
CA HIS A 53 -39.13 0.25 7.72
C HIS A 53 -39.81 -0.14 9.06
N ASP A 54 -41.03 -0.70 9.01
CA ASP A 54 -41.88 -1.12 10.14
C ASP A 54 -41.82 -2.64 10.44
N GLY A 55 -40.78 -3.33 9.98
CA GLY A 55 -40.50 -4.73 10.34
C GLY A 55 -39.85 -4.91 11.72
N TYR A 56 -39.40 -3.82 12.35
CA TYR A 56 -38.79 -3.82 13.68
C TYR A 56 -39.81 -3.40 14.74
N PHE A 57 -39.78 -4.03 15.92
CA PHE A 57 -40.65 -3.67 17.05
C PHE A 57 -40.46 -2.24 17.55
N ILE A 58 -39.28 -1.66 17.29
CA ILE A 58 -38.92 -0.29 17.64
C ILE A 58 -38.43 0.39 16.36
N LYS A 59 -39.04 1.53 16.04
CA LYS A 59 -38.57 2.43 14.99
C LYS A 59 -37.35 3.18 15.51
N LEU A 60 -36.18 2.55 15.41
CA LEU A 60 -34.91 3.22 15.67
C LEU A 60 -34.61 4.13 14.49
N THR A 61 -34.80 5.42 14.71
CA THR A 61 -34.37 6.44 13.78
C THR A 61 -32.88 6.67 13.99
N TYR A 62 -32.13 6.74 12.88
CA TYR A 62 -30.74 7.19 13.00
C TYR A 62 -30.79 8.56 13.67
N PRO A 63 -29.86 8.86 14.60
CA PRO A 63 -29.73 10.21 15.10
C PRO A 63 -29.78 11.17 13.91
N GLY A 64 -30.64 12.20 14.05
CA GLY A 64 -30.98 13.25 13.10
C GLY A 64 -31.60 12.88 11.75
N SER A 65 -32.24 11.72 11.61
CA SER A 65 -33.28 11.55 10.58
C SER A 65 -34.57 12.32 10.88
N ASP A 66 -34.80 12.68 12.15
CA ASP A 66 -36.07 13.26 12.63
C ASP A 66 -35.99 14.78 12.85
N GLY A 67 -34.98 15.44 12.30
CA GLY A 67 -34.73 16.88 12.51
C GLY A 67 -34.10 17.23 13.87
N THR A 68 -33.91 16.25 14.76
CA THR A 68 -33.09 16.38 15.96
C THR A 68 -31.63 16.58 15.55
N LYS A 69 -30.93 17.58 16.12
CA LYS A 69 -29.58 17.99 15.71
C LYS A 69 -28.64 16.79 15.61
N ASN A 70 -28.26 16.47 14.38
CA ASN A 70 -27.15 15.56 14.09
C ASN A 70 -25.82 16.27 14.27
N ASP A 71 -24.78 15.48 14.53
CA ASP A 71 -23.42 15.95 14.33
C ASP A 71 -23.28 16.41 12.88
N PRO A 72 -22.90 17.67 12.65
CA PRO A 72 -22.79 18.19 11.30
C PRO A 72 -21.74 17.38 10.53
N TYR A 73 -21.99 17.13 9.25
CA TYR A 73 -20.97 16.55 8.39
C TYR A 73 -19.79 17.51 8.28
N VAL A 74 -18.64 17.15 8.87
CA VAL A 74 -17.42 17.99 8.82
C VAL A 74 -16.35 17.31 7.96
N GLU A 75 -15.91 17.98 6.90
CA GLU A 75 -14.88 17.50 5.96
C GLU A 75 -13.47 17.34 6.58
N LEU A 76 -13.18 18.14 7.59
CA LEU A 76 -11.92 18.15 8.32
C LEU A 76 -12.22 17.87 9.79
N ALA A 77 -11.60 16.85 10.37
CA ALA A 77 -11.82 16.52 11.79
C ALA A 77 -11.48 17.67 12.73
N GLU A 78 -10.47 18.49 12.38
CA GLU A 78 -10.08 19.67 13.17
C GLU A 78 -10.03 20.93 12.28
N PRO A 79 -10.81 21.98 12.60
CA PRO A 79 -10.71 23.25 11.91
C PRO A 79 -9.45 24.03 12.38
N TYR A 80 -8.30 23.74 11.77
CA TYR A 80 -7.01 24.35 12.12
C TYR A 80 -6.98 25.89 12.06
N PHE A 81 -7.88 26.51 11.29
CA PHE A 81 -8.01 27.96 11.25
C PHE A 81 -8.56 28.53 12.57
N GLN A 82 -9.47 27.79 13.22
CA GLN A 82 -10.08 28.20 14.49
C GLN A 82 -9.18 27.83 15.67
N THR A 83 -8.65 26.60 15.70
CA THR A 83 -7.84 26.10 16.81
C THR A 83 -6.44 26.73 16.82
N GLN A 84 -5.86 27.00 15.64
CA GLN A 84 -4.53 27.57 15.47
C GLN A 84 -4.56 28.74 14.47
N PRO A 85 -5.06 29.92 14.88
CA PRO A 85 -5.18 31.08 14.00
C PRO A 85 -3.83 31.53 13.43
N PRO A 86 -3.75 31.98 12.16
CA PRO A 86 -2.49 32.34 11.49
C PRO A 86 -1.61 33.32 12.28
N ASP A 87 -2.21 34.31 12.92
CA ASP A 87 -1.49 35.36 13.66
C ASP A 87 -0.82 34.81 14.93
N LYS A 88 -1.38 33.76 15.51
CA LYS A 88 -0.86 33.11 16.73
C LYS A 88 0.13 31.98 16.42
N ARG A 89 0.38 31.67 15.14
CA ARG A 89 1.34 30.64 14.72
C ARG A 89 2.77 31.13 14.89
N LYS A 90 3.57 30.34 15.60
CA LYS A 90 5.01 30.59 15.75
C LYS A 90 5.72 30.35 14.41
N LEU A 91 6.74 31.16 14.10
CA LEU A 91 7.63 30.89 12.98
C LEU A 91 8.49 29.67 13.33
N GLY A 92 8.31 28.55 12.63
CA GLY A 92 9.14 27.36 12.75
C GLY A 92 10.26 27.37 11.71
N PHE A 93 11.16 26.37 11.81
CA PHE A 93 12.13 26.12 10.75
C PHE A 93 11.42 25.62 9.49
N GLY A 94 11.47 26.41 8.42
CA GLY A 94 10.96 26.04 7.09
C GLY A 94 9.46 26.28 6.86
N THR A 95 8.61 26.29 7.88
CA THR A 95 7.16 26.55 7.74
C THR A 95 6.57 27.37 8.90
N LYS A 96 5.50 28.14 8.60
CA LYS A 96 4.69 28.90 9.56
C LYS A 96 3.23 28.40 9.56
N ASP A 97 3.06 27.09 9.45
CA ASP A 97 1.75 26.45 9.34
C ASP A 97 1.22 25.96 10.68
N ALA A 98 -0.07 25.62 10.72
CA ALA A 98 -0.66 24.96 11.88
C ALA A 98 0.01 23.58 12.08
N ASN A 99 0.10 23.13 13.33
CA ASN A 99 0.53 21.78 13.65
C ASN A 99 -0.59 20.80 13.27
N LYS A 100 -0.44 20.09 12.15
CA LYS A 100 -1.43 19.17 11.56
C LYS A 100 -1.14 17.68 11.80
N ARG A 101 -0.44 17.32 12.88
CA ARG A 101 -0.14 15.90 13.18
C ARG A 101 -1.41 15.03 13.32
N GLY A 102 -2.54 15.63 13.68
CA GLY A 102 -3.84 14.96 13.80
C GLY A 102 -4.64 14.82 12.50
N GLU A 103 -4.21 15.43 11.39
CA GLU A 103 -5.02 15.51 10.15
C GLU A 103 -5.40 14.12 9.60
N PHE A 104 -4.45 13.18 9.64
CA PHE A 104 -4.60 11.81 9.16
C PHE A 104 -5.21 10.85 10.20
N THR A 105 -5.71 11.34 11.33
CA THR A 105 -6.57 10.52 12.20
C THR A 105 -7.97 10.38 11.60
N SER A 106 -8.38 11.33 10.74
CA SER A 106 -9.66 11.27 10.03
C SER A 106 -9.58 10.34 8.82
N THR A 107 -10.52 9.40 8.73
CA THR A 107 -10.61 8.46 7.59
C THR A 107 -10.69 9.19 6.26
N ARG A 108 -11.44 10.31 6.20
CA ARG A 108 -11.59 11.11 4.98
C ARG A 108 -10.29 11.74 4.49
N ALA A 109 -9.47 12.30 5.38
CA ALA A 109 -8.17 12.83 4.97
C ALA A 109 -7.25 11.70 4.49
N THR A 110 -7.31 10.52 5.14
CA THR A 110 -6.53 9.36 4.68
C THR A 110 -6.96 8.86 3.31
N GLU A 111 -8.27 8.77 3.01
CA GLU A 111 -8.72 8.33 1.68
C GLU A 111 -8.37 9.35 0.61
N ARG A 112 -8.58 10.65 0.86
CA ARG A 112 -8.14 11.71 -0.09
C ARG A 112 -6.65 11.62 -0.42
N TYR A 113 -5.82 11.33 0.59
CA TYR A 113 -4.38 11.18 0.39
C TYR A 113 -4.03 9.89 -0.38
N ARG A 114 -4.72 8.78 -0.12
CA ARG A 114 -4.54 7.54 -0.90
C ARG A 114 -4.95 7.71 -2.36
N ASP A 115 -6.05 8.41 -2.61
CA ASP A 115 -6.51 8.72 -3.97
C ASP A 115 -5.47 9.57 -4.70
N LEU A 116 -4.93 10.60 -4.03
CA LEU A 116 -3.87 11.44 -4.57
C LEU A 116 -2.62 10.61 -4.92
N LEU A 117 -2.13 9.77 -4.00
CA LEU A 117 -0.97 8.91 -4.26
C LEU A 117 -1.22 7.94 -5.42
N THR A 118 -2.44 7.42 -5.53
CA THR A 118 -2.83 6.53 -6.64
C THR A 118 -2.79 7.28 -7.98
N GLN A 119 -3.29 8.51 -8.01
CA GLN A 119 -3.25 9.36 -9.21
C GLN A 119 -1.83 9.74 -9.59
N GLU A 120 -0.98 10.11 -8.62
CA GLU A 120 0.43 10.41 -8.83
C GLU A 120 1.18 9.19 -9.37
N GLN A 121 0.97 8.01 -8.79
CA GLN A 121 1.56 6.77 -9.27
C GLN A 121 1.16 6.47 -10.72
N GLN A 122 -0.12 6.61 -11.04
CA GLN A 122 -0.61 6.44 -12.41
C GLN A 122 0.04 7.43 -13.38
N LEU A 123 0.26 8.67 -12.96
CA LEU A 123 0.92 9.69 -13.77
C LEU A 123 2.40 9.36 -13.97
N MET A 124 3.10 8.96 -12.90
CA MET A 124 4.49 8.52 -12.98
C MET A 124 4.63 7.32 -13.93
N ASP A 125 3.78 6.31 -13.79
CA ASP A 125 3.82 5.10 -14.62
C ASP A 125 3.50 5.38 -16.10
N LYS A 126 2.68 6.40 -16.40
CA LYS A 126 2.44 6.86 -17.78
C LYS A 126 3.67 7.52 -18.40
N CYS A 127 4.41 8.30 -17.63
CA CYS A 127 5.64 8.97 -18.07
C CYS A 127 6.89 8.09 -18.00
N ARG A 128 6.77 6.85 -17.48
CA ARG A 128 7.88 5.96 -17.19
C ARG A 128 8.34 5.18 -18.43
N ASP A 129 9.60 5.37 -18.82
CA ASP A 129 10.23 4.50 -19.81
C ASP A 129 10.77 3.22 -19.16
N LYS A 130 9.93 2.18 -19.16
CA LYS A 130 10.26 0.86 -18.58
C LYS A 130 11.46 0.21 -19.26
N ASP A 131 11.71 0.49 -20.54
CA ASP A 131 12.81 -0.12 -21.26
C ASP A 131 14.13 0.56 -20.94
N HIS A 132 14.13 1.89 -20.79
CA HIS A 132 15.30 2.62 -20.30
C HIS A 132 15.71 2.14 -18.90
N GLU A 133 14.76 1.99 -18.00
CA GLU A 133 15.03 1.49 -16.65
C GLU A 133 15.59 0.07 -16.66
N LYS A 134 14.99 -0.85 -17.43
CA LYS A 134 15.53 -2.21 -17.59
C LYS A 134 16.96 -2.19 -18.12
N ARG A 135 17.29 -1.30 -19.06
CA ARG A 135 18.66 -1.14 -19.57
C ARG A 135 19.60 -0.63 -18.48
N LEU A 136 19.18 0.33 -17.67
CA LEU A 136 19.97 0.83 -16.53
C LEU A 136 20.23 -0.26 -15.50
N VAL A 137 19.18 -0.99 -15.08
CA VAL A 137 19.29 -2.11 -14.14
C VAL A 137 20.21 -3.19 -14.69
N ALA A 138 20.06 -3.58 -15.96
CA ALA A 138 20.93 -4.57 -16.60
C ALA A 138 22.39 -4.11 -16.68
N LYS A 139 22.64 -2.81 -16.90
CA LYS A 139 23.99 -2.23 -16.89
C LYS A 139 24.60 -2.29 -15.48
N TRP A 140 23.82 -1.96 -14.45
CA TRP A 140 24.23 -2.04 -13.05
C TRP A 140 24.48 -3.48 -12.60
N ASP A 141 23.57 -4.42 -12.91
CA ASP A 141 23.77 -5.84 -12.61
C ASP A 141 25.05 -6.38 -13.24
N LYS A 142 25.35 -5.98 -14.49
CA LYS A 142 26.61 -6.32 -15.17
C LYS A 142 27.85 -5.70 -14.52
N GLN A 143 27.72 -4.60 -13.78
CA GLN A 143 28.83 -3.96 -13.07
C GLN A 143 29.01 -4.55 -11.67
N VAL A 144 27.92 -4.82 -10.95
CA VAL A 144 27.93 -5.28 -9.55
C VAL A 144 28.21 -6.78 -9.45
N ARG A 145 27.66 -7.61 -10.36
CA ARG A 145 27.79 -9.08 -10.29
C ARG A 145 29.04 -9.64 -10.95
N LYS A 146 30.02 -8.81 -11.31
CA LYS A 146 31.31 -9.33 -11.77
C LYS A 146 32.00 -9.99 -10.57
N SER A 147 32.12 -11.31 -10.60
CA SER A 147 32.91 -12.04 -9.61
C SER A 147 34.30 -11.40 -9.50
N PRO A 148 34.84 -11.23 -8.28
CA PRO A 148 36.15 -10.64 -8.10
C PRO A 148 37.17 -11.33 -9.02
N THR A 149 37.89 -10.55 -9.82
CA THR A 149 38.82 -11.08 -10.83
C THR A 149 40.22 -10.57 -10.53
N ASP A 150 41.21 -11.43 -10.33
CA ASP A 150 42.62 -11.13 -10.04
C ASP A 150 43.24 -10.05 -10.96
N PRO A 151 44.37 -9.43 -10.57
CA PRO A 151 45.06 -8.44 -11.42
C PRO A 151 45.44 -8.97 -12.81
N VAL A 152 45.54 -10.30 -12.95
CA VAL A 152 45.85 -11.02 -14.20
C VAL A 152 44.57 -11.44 -14.95
N GLY A 153 43.38 -11.07 -14.48
CA GLY A 153 42.12 -11.38 -15.16
C GLY A 153 41.52 -12.75 -14.83
N LYS A 154 42.07 -13.49 -13.84
CA LYS A 154 41.53 -14.80 -13.42
C LYS A 154 40.43 -14.62 -12.35
N PRO A 155 39.30 -15.34 -12.41
CA PRO A 155 38.28 -15.25 -11.36
C PRO A 155 38.85 -15.76 -10.03
N LEU A 156 38.66 -15.01 -8.93
CA LEU A 156 39.00 -15.49 -7.60
C LEU A 156 38.12 -16.70 -7.29
N MET A 157 38.75 -17.79 -6.83
CA MET A 157 38.01 -18.98 -6.43
C MET A 157 37.33 -18.73 -5.09
N GLU A 158 36.01 -18.66 -5.10
CA GLU A 158 35.19 -18.67 -3.88
C GLU A 158 35.10 -20.10 -3.33
N ALA A 159 35.11 -20.25 -2.00
CA ALA A 159 34.91 -21.55 -1.38
C ALA A 159 33.48 -22.04 -1.67
N ARG A 160 33.35 -23.07 -2.49
CA ARG A 160 32.04 -23.58 -2.96
C ARG A 160 31.25 -24.26 -1.84
N HIS A 161 31.93 -24.93 -0.91
CA HIS A 161 31.29 -25.64 0.20
C HIS A 161 31.87 -25.18 1.54
N LEU A 162 31.00 -25.06 2.55
CA LEU A 162 31.42 -24.80 3.93
C LEU A 162 32.37 -25.89 4.45
N TYR A 163 32.24 -27.11 3.93
CA TYR A 163 33.11 -28.24 4.21
C TYR A 163 34.59 -27.96 3.90
N ASP A 164 34.90 -27.10 2.93
CA ASP A 164 36.27 -26.85 2.51
C ASP A 164 36.97 -25.77 3.36
N ILE A 165 36.21 -25.01 4.16
CA ILE A 165 36.72 -23.91 4.98
C ILE A 165 37.38 -24.47 6.25
N GLY A 166 38.67 -24.16 6.45
CA GLY A 166 39.41 -24.52 7.68
C GLY A 166 39.93 -25.97 7.75
N ARG A 167 39.78 -26.76 6.68
CA ARG A 167 40.35 -28.11 6.58
C ARG A 167 41.82 -28.16 6.16
N THR A 168 42.42 -27.03 5.82
CA THR A 168 43.86 -26.94 5.61
C THR A 168 44.58 -27.12 6.95
N LEU A 169 45.20 -28.29 7.15
CA LEU A 169 45.95 -28.64 8.36
C LEU A 169 47.13 -27.70 8.65
N VAL A 170 47.64 -27.03 7.61
CA VAL A 170 48.78 -26.13 7.68
C VAL A 170 48.37 -24.75 7.16
N THR A 171 48.41 -23.75 8.03
CA THR A 171 48.38 -22.35 7.61
C THR A 171 49.75 -22.00 7.01
N PRO A 172 49.83 -21.44 5.79
CA PRO A 172 51.11 -21.03 5.23
C PRO A 172 51.71 -19.92 6.11
N TYR A 173 52.86 -20.20 6.70
CA TYR A 173 53.57 -19.28 7.58
C TYR A 173 53.94 -17.98 6.83
N ASN A 174 53.54 -16.84 7.40
CA ASN A 174 53.89 -15.52 6.87
C ASN A 174 54.91 -14.84 7.79
N PRO A 175 56.19 -14.73 7.40
CA PRO A 175 57.24 -14.15 8.25
C PRO A 175 57.06 -12.64 8.47
N TYR A 176 56.23 -11.96 7.68
CA TYR A 176 55.99 -10.51 7.78
C TYR A 176 54.78 -10.17 8.65
N GLY A 177 53.94 -11.16 8.99
CA GLY A 177 52.77 -10.95 9.84
C GLY A 177 53.14 -11.03 11.32
N THR A 178 52.81 -10.01 12.10
CA THR A 178 52.98 -10.06 13.56
C THR A 178 52.05 -11.07 14.23
N LYS A 179 50.95 -11.42 13.58
CA LYS A 179 49.95 -12.38 14.06
C LYS A 179 49.62 -13.35 12.94
N ASP A 180 49.45 -14.62 13.28
CA ASP A 180 48.89 -15.59 12.34
C ASP A 180 47.39 -15.31 12.18
N THR A 181 47.01 -14.72 11.05
CA THR A 181 45.60 -14.48 10.71
C THR A 181 45.26 -15.11 9.37
N TYR A 182 44.10 -15.76 9.33
CA TYR A 182 43.55 -16.35 8.11
C TYR A 182 43.32 -15.26 7.04
N TYR A 183 42.62 -14.19 7.45
CA TYR A 183 42.48 -12.96 6.69
C TYR A 183 43.64 -12.03 7.05
N THR A 184 44.68 -12.00 6.21
CA THR A 184 45.58 -10.84 6.19
C THR A 184 45.11 -9.97 5.03
N TYR A 185 44.91 -8.68 5.31
CA TYR A 185 44.50 -7.66 4.33
C TYR A 185 45.30 -7.61 3.00
N PRO A 186 46.49 -8.21 2.81
CA PRO A 186 47.15 -8.29 1.50
C PRO A 186 46.99 -9.63 0.75
N LYS A 187 46.45 -10.71 1.34
CA LYS A 187 46.49 -12.07 0.71
C LYS A 187 45.72 -12.20 -0.61
N HIS A 188 44.71 -11.34 -0.86
CA HIS A 188 43.89 -11.40 -2.08
C HIS A 188 44.49 -10.64 -3.26
N ALA A 189 45.67 -10.07 -3.13
CA ALA A 189 46.29 -9.39 -4.22
C ALA A 189 47.78 -9.73 -4.22
N ALA A 190 48.20 -10.37 -5.31
CA ALA A 190 49.54 -10.91 -5.44
C ALA A 190 50.58 -9.82 -5.15
N ILE A 191 51.47 -10.09 -4.20
CA ILE A 191 52.68 -9.30 -4.02
C ILE A 191 53.54 -9.59 -5.24
N ASP A 192 53.56 -8.64 -6.17
CA ASP A 192 54.38 -8.74 -7.36
C ASP A 192 55.86 -8.71 -6.91
N PRO A 193 56.67 -9.75 -7.14
CA PRO A 193 58.03 -9.85 -6.57
C PRO A 193 58.97 -8.74 -7.05
N LYS A 194 58.60 -8.02 -8.13
CA LYS A 194 59.32 -6.83 -8.63
C LYS A 194 58.91 -5.53 -7.92
N ASN A 195 57.71 -5.44 -7.35
CA ASN A 195 57.24 -4.26 -6.63
C ASN A 195 57.40 -4.46 -5.12
N LYS A 196 58.62 -4.19 -4.63
CA LYS A 196 58.99 -4.15 -3.21
C LYS A 196 58.02 -3.27 -2.40
N GLY A 197 56.99 -3.87 -1.81
CA GLY A 197 56.18 -3.25 -0.74
C GLY A 197 55.19 -2.16 -1.18
N LYS A 198 54.74 -2.11 -2.43
CA LYS A 198 53.52 -1.36 -2.75
C LYS A 198 52.33 -2.23 -2.41
N ASP A 199 51.68 -1.91 -1.29
CA ASP A 199 50.51 -2.63 -0.79
C ASP A 199 49.53 -2.90 -1.93
N PRO A 200 49.03 -4.13 -2.05
CA PRO A 200 48.25 -4.46 -3.19
C PRO A 200 46.84 -3.87 -3.00
N ILE A 201 46.34 -3.21 -4.05
CA ILE A 201 45.12 -2.38 -4.02
C ILE A 201 43.96 -3.15 -3.41
N ARG A 202 43.45 -2.67 -2.26
CA ARG A 202 42.24 -3.23 -1.63
C ARG A 202 41.06 -3.06 -2.59
N ARG A 203 40.42 -4.17 -2.92
CA ARG A 203 39.21 -4.18 -3.75
C ARG A 203 38.00 -4.03 -2.85
N MET A 204 37.39 -2.85 -2.90
CA MET A 204 36.25 -2.49 -2.04
C MET A 204 34.89 -2.98 -2.57
N GLY A 205 34.86 -3.59 -3.76
CA GLY A 205 33.62 -4.05 -4.39
C GLY A 205 32.65 -2.88 -4.65
N PRO A 206 31.34 -3.03 -4.36
CA PRO A 206 30.34 -1.99 -4.60
C PRO A 206 30.41 -0.84 -3.58
N TYR A 207 31.06 -1.04 -2.43
CA TYR A 207 31.16 -0.02 -1.38
C TYR A 207 32.45 0.78 -1.53
N LYS A 208 32.42 1.73 -2.47
CA LYS A 208 33.55 2.64 -2.70
C LYS A 208 33.47 3.86 -1.78
N THR A 209 34.62 4.31 -1.30
CA THR A 209 34.72 5.61 -0.63
C THR A 209 34.76 6.73 -1.66
N MET A 210 34.31 7.94 -1.31
CA MET A 210 34.37 9.09 -2.23
C MET A 210 35.80 9.38 -2.72
N SER A 211 36.80 9.21 -1.86
CA SER A 211 38.22 9.38 -2.23
C SER A 211 38.68 8.40 -3.31
N GLN A 212 38.15 7.18 -3.31
CA GLN A 212 38.49 6.18 -4.32
C GLN A 212 37.81 6.47 -5.65
N ASP A 213 36.56 6.91 -5.63
CA ASP A 213 35.82 7.25 -6.83
C ASP A 213 36.48 8.43 -7.57
N ILE A 214 36.93 9.44 -6.82
CA ILE A 214 37.70 10.57 -7.37
C ILE A 214 39.08 10.10 -7.86
N GLY A 215 39.77 9.26 -7.09
CA GLY A 215 41.11 8.77 -7.41
C GLY A 215 41.17 7.76 -8.55
N GLU A 216 40.06 7.09 -8.88
CA GLU A 216 40.00 6.08 -9.95
C GLU A 216 40.33 6.69 -11.32
N MET A 217 39.90 7.93 -11.57
CA MET A 217 40.19 8.65 -12.82
C MET A 217 41.64 9.11 -12.94
N ALA A 218 42.39 9.19 -11.83
CA ALA A 218 43.79 9.60 -11.84
C ALA A 218 44.69 8.55 -12.52
N TRP A 219 44.31 7.27 -12.47
CA TRP A 219 45.06 6.18 -13.08
C TRP A 219 44.92 6.12 -14.61
N SER A 220 43.82 6.64 -15.15
CA SER A 220 43.61 6.73 -16.61
C SER A 220 44.20 7.99 -17.24
N TYR A 221 44.75 8.89 -16.43
CA TYR A 221 45.35 10.13 -16.92
C TYR A 221 46.80 9.89 -17.39
N GLU A 222 47.08 10.26 -18.64
CA GLU A 222 48.44 10.22 -19.18
C GLU A 222 49.25 11.40 -18.64
N TYR A 223 50.21 11.11 -17.75
CA TYR A 223 51.11 12.14 -17.23
C TYR A 223 52.02 12.68 -18.34
N LYS A 224 51.84 13.95 -18.68
CA LYS A 224 52.73 14.69 -19.58
C LYS A 224 53.70 15.52 -18.77
N LYS A 225 54.97 15.54 -19.19
CA LYS A 225 55.96 16.46 -18.61
C LYS A 225 55.48 17.90 -18.85
N PRO A 226 55.56 18.80 -17.85
CA PRO A 226 55.24 20.20 -18.07
C PRO A 226 56.13 20.79 -19.18
N GLU A 227 55.54 21.64 -20.03
CA GLU A 227 56.23 22.30 -21.13
C GLU A 227 57.42 23.13 -20.65
N HIS A 228 57.27 23.77 -19.48
CA HIS A 228 58.32 24.53 -18.81
C HIS A 228 58.52 24.01 -17.39
N GLY A 229 59.60 23.26 -17.19
CA GLY A 229 60.09 22.86 -15.87
C GLY A 229 61.46 23.48 -15.61
N GLN A 230 61.76 23.82 -14.36
CA GLN A 230 63.10 24.27 -14.00
C GLN A 230 64.12 23.16 -14.30
N ALA A 231 65.14 23.48 -15.10
CA ALA A 231 66.24 22.59 -15.37
C ALA A 231 67.42 22.94 -14.44
N HIS A 232 67.93 21.95 -13.73
CA HIS A 232 69.13 22.11 -12.90
C HIS A 232 70.37 22.11 -13.80
N TYR A 233 70.75 23.28 -14.30
CA TYR A 233 71.95 23.42 -15.14
C TYR A 233 73.27 23.27 -14.37
N VAL A 234 73.22 23.34 -13.04
CA VAL A 234 74.38 23.21 -12.14
C VAL A 234 74.94 21.78 -12.15
N ASP A 235 74.15 20.78 -12.54
CA ASP A 235 74.63 19.38 -12.68
C ASP A 235 75.72 19.23 -13.74
N LYS A 236 75.85 20.20 -14.67
CA LYS A 236 76.93 20.22 -15.67
C LYS A 236 78.27 20.70 -15.11
N PHE A 237 78.30 21.30 -13.91
CA PHE A 237 79.54 21.76 -13.28
C PHE A 237 80.30 20.61 -12.59
N TYR A 238 79.63 19.53 -12.22
CA TYR A 238 80.23 18.42 -11.48
C TYR A 238 80.29 17.16 -12.35
N ASP A 239 81.40 16.97 -13.05
CA ASP A 239 81.66 15.74 -13.81
C ASP A 239 82.06 14.61 -12.86
N ARG A 240 81.31 13.51 -12.87
CA ARG A 240 81.57 12.32 -12.04
C ARG A 240 82.71 11.45 -12.58
N GLY A 241 83.24 11.74 -13.77
CA GLY A 241 84.13 10.83 -14.52
C GLY A 241 85.51 11.36 -14.90
N HIS A 242 86.03 12.45 -14.33
CA HIS A 242 87.29 13.04 -14.82
C HIS A 242 88.60 12.40 -14.29
N LEU A 243 88.52 11.34 -13.48
CA LEU A 243 89.70 10.58 -13.04
C LEU A 243 89.47 9.08 -13.28
N GLU A 244 89.64 8.63 -14.53
CA GLU A 244 90.12 7.26 -14.74
C GLU A 244 91.55 7.20 -14.20
N VAL A 245 91.70 6.74 -12.95
CA VAL A 245 93.00 6.43 -12.37
C VAL A 245 93.53 5.20 -13.13
N SER A 246 94.35 5.43 -14.16
CA SER A 246 95.21 4.39 -14.69
C SER A 246 96.27 4.07 -13.64
N GLY A 247 96.03 3.01 -12.87
CA GLY A 247 97.01 2.44 -11.94
C GLY A 247 96.60 2.53 -10.48
N PHE A 248 95.95 1.48 -10.00
CA PHE A 248 96.48 0.59 -8.96
C PHE A 248 95.97 -0.83 -9.22
#